data_AF-A0A7S1SBA1-F1
#
_entry.id   AF-A0A7S1SBA1-F1
#
_cell.length_a   1.000
_cell.length_b   1.000
_cell.length_c   1.000
_cell.angle_alpha   90.00
_cell.angle_beta   90.00
_cell.angle_gamma   90.00
#
_symmetry.space_group_name_H-M   'P 1'
#
loop_
_entity.id
_entity.type
_entity.pdbx_description
1 polymer ?
#
loop_
_entity_poly.entity_id
_entity_poly.type
_entity_poly.pdbx_seq_one_letter_code
_entity_poly.pdbx_strand_id
1 'polypeptide(L)'
;MDSVSEEQRQRTVEHDGYWYATLDFAAPDCEEWTEADHDFRPLPDGWELAPDNFVIHREVIGALAWGAACLVVASGEAYSTRLWVNGGSKVSNFELESEGEEGSLKKYRPRRCLKTRPSRVLIRAPCT
;
A
#
# COMPACT_ATOMS: atom_id res chain seq x y z
N MET A 1 17.24 -13.72 -9.55
CA MET A 1 16.05 -14.15 -8.77
C MET A 1 16.26 -13.55 -7.40
N ASP A 2 16.10 -12.23 -7.31
CA ASP A 2 16.37 -11.50 -6.09
C ASP A 2 15.10 -11.57 -5.25
N SER A 3 15.09 -12.63 -4.44
CA SER A 3 14.04 -12.97 -3.51
C SER A 3 13.84 -11.85 -2.50
N VAL A 4 12.60 -11.38 -2.39
CA VAL A 4 12.07 -10.58 -1.27
C VAL A 4 12.71 -11.05 0.04
N SER A 5 13.38 -10.13 0.76
CA SER A 5 14.12 -10.46 1.98
C SER A 5 13.20 -11.02 3.06
N GLU A 6 13.72 -11.76 4.03
CA GLU A 6 12.91 -12.33 5.12
C GLU A 6 12.15 -11.24 5.90
N GLU A 7 12.78 -10.07 6.09
CA GLU A 7 12.14 -8.90 6.67
C GLU A 7 11.00 -8.38 5.78
N GLN A 8 11.21 -8.25 4.46
CA GLN A 8 10.14 -7.87 3.55
C GLN A 8 9.00 -8.90 3.53
N ARG A 9 9.28 -10.20 3.64
CA ARG A 9 8.25 -11.25 3.74
C ARG A 9 7.38 -11.08 4.99
N GLN A 10 7.97 -10.75 6.13
CA GLN A 10 7.22 -10.45 7.36
C GLN A 10 6.37 -9.17 7.23
N ARG A 11 6.71 -8.28 6.29
CA ARG A 11 5.95 -7.07 5.96
C ARG A 11 4.97 -7.27 4.80
N THR A 12 4.70 -8.52 4.44
CA THR A 12 3.75 -8.86 3.37
C THR A 12 2.63 -9.76 3.85
N VAL A 13 1.51 -9.73 3.14
CA VAL A 13 0.42 -10.70 3.27
C VAL A 13 0.21 -11.41 1.94
N GLU A 14 0.05 -12.73 1.98
CA GLU A 14 -0.31 -13.53 0.81
C GLU A 14 -1.82 -13.46 0.58
N HIS A 15 -2.23 -13.20 -0.65
CA HIS A 15 -3.63 -13.33 -1.08
C HIS A 15 -3.69 -13.69 -2.57
N ASP A 16 -4.39 -14.77 -2.90
CA ASP A 16 -4.66 -15.20 -4.28
C ASP A 16 -3.42 -15.27 -5.19
N GLY A 17 -2.31 -15.83 -4.68
CA GLY A 17 -1.07 -15.99 -5.42
C GLY A 17 -0.22 -14.72 -5.58
N TYR A 18 -0.54 -13.66 -4.82
CA TYR A 18 0.26 -12.44 -4.74
C TYR A 18 0.64 -12.11 -3.30
N TRP A 19 1.87 -11.61 -3.13
CA TRP A 19 2.30 -10.90 -1.93
C TRP A 19 1.85 -9.45 -2.01
N TYR A 20 1.26 -8.93 -0.94
CA TYR A 20 0.85 -7.54 -0.80
C TYR A 20 1.66 -6.86 0.30
N ALA A 21 2.14 -5.64 0.05
CA ALA A 21 2.82 -4.80 1.02
C ALA A 21 2.47 -3.33 0.81
N THR A 22 2.79 -2.49 1.78
CA THR A 22 2.87 -1.05 1.51
C THR A 22 4.18 -0.71 0.81
N LEU A 23 4.21 0.37 0.03
CA LEU A 23 5.40 0.81 -0.70
C LEU A 23 6.63 1.07 0.21
N ASP A 24 6.37 1.39 1.47
CA ASP A 24 7.39 1.56 2.52
C ASP A 24 7.51 0.36 3.46
N PHE A 25 6.90 -0.78 3.12
CA PHE A 25 6.95 -2.05 3.86
C PHE A 25 6.60 -1.94 5.36
N ALA A 26 5.52 -1.23 5.72
CA ALA A 26 4.96 -1.34 7.06
C ALA A 26 4.43 -2.74 7.34
N ALA A 27 4.40 -3.08 8.63
CA ALA A 27 3.78 -4.31 9.08
C ALA A 27 2.27 -4.30 8.78
N PRO A 28 1.72 -5.34 8.10
CA PRO A 28 0.29 -5.47 7.85
C PRO A 28 -0.54 -5.52 9.14
N ASP A 29 0.02 -6.07 10.21
CA ASP A 29 -0.59 -6.25 11.53
C ASP A 29 -0.27 -5.11 12.51
N CYS A 30 0.43 -4.06 12.09
CA CYS A 30 0.74 -2.91 12.95
C CYS A 30 -0.54 -2.17 13.33
N GLU A 31 -0.99 -2.34 14.58
CA GLU A 31 -2.25 -1.77 15.07
C GLU A 31 -2.13 -0.32 15.57
N GLU A 32 -0.96 0.28 15.45
CA GLU A 32 -0.69 1.67 15.83
C GLU A 32 -0.55 2.55 14.60
N TRP A 33 -1.04 3.79 14.67
CA TRP A 33 -0.76 4.77 13.63
C TRP A 33 0.72 5.10 13.65
N THR A 34 1.42 4.69 12.61
CA THR A 34 2.86 4.89 12.47
C THR A 34 3.13 5.98 11.45
N GLU A 35 4.26 6.65 11.60
CA GLU A 35 4.70 7.62 10.61
C GLU A 35 4.83 6.91 9.24
N ALA A 36 4.07 7.40 8.27
CA ALA A 36 4.16 6.96 6.89
C ALA A 36 4.98 7.98 6.13
N ASP A 37 5.95 7.49 5.37
CA ASP A 37 6.76 8.36 4.54
C ASP A 37 5.90 8.96 3.41
N HIS A 38 6.09 10.24 3.16
CA HIS A 38 5.37 11.02 2.16
C HIS A 38 6.26 11.48 0.99
N ASP A 39 7.48 10.95 0.92
CA ASP A 39 8.38 11.11 -0.20
C ASP A 39 7.99 10.21 -1.38
N PHE A 40 8.29 10.66 -2.60
CA PHE A 40 8.12 9.85 -3.80
C PHE A 40 9.10 8.68 -3.81
N ARG A 41 8.58 7.45 -3.87
CA ARG A 41 9.38 6.22 -3.86
C ARG A 41 9.17 5.40 -5.14
N PRO A 42 10.24 4.84 -5.72
CA PRO A 42 10.10 3.90 -6.83
C PRO A 42 9.47 2.60 -6.33
N LEU A 43 8.80 1.88 -7.23
CA LEU A 43 8.41 0.49 -6.95
C LEU A 43 9.67 -0.36 -6.78
N PRO A 44 9.73 -1.25 -5.79
CA PRO A 44 10.78 -2.25 -5.72
C PRO A 44 10.73 -3.21 -6.92
N ASP A 45 11.87 -3.78 -7.29
CA ASP A 45 11.94 -4.69 -8.44
C ASP A 45 10.97 -5.87 -8.28
N GLY A 46 10.19 -6.15 -9.34
CA GLY A 46 9.18 -7.21 -9.35
C GLY A 46 7.85 -6.86 -8.69
N TRP A 47 7.71 -5.66 -8.12
CA TRP A 47 6.46 -5.16 -7.56
C TRP A 47 5.73 -4.25 -8.54
N GLU A 48 4.41 -4.30 -8.47
CA GLU A 48 3.49 -3.40 -9.16
C GLU A 48 2.53 -2.74 -8.18
N LEU A 49 1.88 -1.65 -8.59
CA LEU A 49 0.76 -1.10 -7.81
C LEU A 49 -0.36 -2.13 -7.72
N ALA A 50 -0.96 -2.28 -6.55
CA ALA A 50 -2.08 -3.20 -6.38
C ALA A 50 -3.30 -2.71 -7.17
N PRO A 51 -4.05 -3.62 -7.83
CA PRO A 51 -5.21 -3.25 -8.63
C PRO A 51 -6.36 -2.75 -7.74
N ASP A 52 -7.18 -1.89 -8.32
CA ASP A 52 -8.42 -1.40 -7.72
C ASP A 52 -9.52 -2.44 -7.93
N ASN A 53 -9.67 -3.37 -6.98
CA ASN A 53 -10.73 -4.36 -7.02
C ASN A 53 -11.31 -4.65 -5.63
N PHE A 54 -12.60 -4.98 -5.61
CA PHE A 54 -13.38 -5.12 -4.39
C PHE A 54 -12.83 -6.16 -3.41
N VAL A 55 -12.28 -7.27 -3.92
CA VAL A 55 -11.71 -8.33 -3.07
C VAL A 55 -10.49 -7.81 -2.31
N ILE A 56 -9.59 -7.08 -2.99
CA ILE A 56 -8.41 -6.50 -2.35
C ILE A 56 -8.79 -5.45 -1.31
N HIS A 57 -9.81 -4.63 -1.57
CA HIS A 57 -10.24 -3.64 -0.59
C HIS A 57 -10.74 -4.30 0.70
N ARG A 58 -11.48 -5.40 0.60
CA ARG A 58 -12.05 -6.08 1.77
C ARG A 58 -11.06 -7.01 2.47
N GLU A 59 -10.44 -7.90 1.70
CA GLU A 59 -9.67 -9.03 2.24
C GLU A 59 -8.20 -8.69 2.51
N VAL A 60 -7.67 -7.62 1.91
CA VAL A 60 -6.28 -7.19 2.11
C VAL A 60 -6.22 -5.84 2.84
N ILE A 61 -6.87 -4.79 2.31
CA ILE A 61 -6.80 -3.46 2.91
C ILE A 61 -7.63 -3.42 4.20
N GLY A 62 -8.91 -3.78 4.11
CA GLY A 62 -9.88 -3.65 5.20
C GLY A 62 -9.75 -4.70 6.30
N ALA A 63 -9.15 -5.85 6.01
CA ALA A 63 -8.95 -6.92 6.97
C ALA A 63 -7.78 -6.65 7.94
N LEU A 64 -6.88 -5.73 7.58
CA LEU A 64 -5.58 -5.53 8.22
C LEU A 64 -5.36 -4.06 8.59
N ALA A 65 -4.36 -3.81 9.44
CA ALA A 65 -4.17 -2.55 10.13
C ALA A 65 -3.20 -1.62 9.38
N TRP A 66 -2.10 -2.16 8.86
CA TRP A 66 -1.10 -1.48 8.03
C TRP A 66 -0.45 -0.24 8.67
N GLY A 67 -0.64 -0.02 9.96
CA GLY A 67 -0.22 1.18 10.67
C GLY A 67 -0.67 2.49 10.01
N ALA A 68 -1.77 2.47 9.25
CA ALA A 68 -2.27 3.57 8.44
C ALA A 68 -3.79 3.64 8.51
N ALA A 69 -4.38 4.80 8.24
CA ALA A 69 -5.83 4.96 8.15
C ALA A 69 -6.40 4.44 6.82
N CYS A 70 -5.64 4.58 5.73
CA CYS A 70 -6.05 4.11 4.40
C CYS A 70 -4.86 3.74 3.52
N LEU A 71 -5.14 2.89 2.53
CA LEU A 71 -4.18 2.54 1.48
C LEU A 71 -4.68 3.00 0.12
N VAL A 72 -3.74 3.47 -0.72
CA VAL A 72 -3.97 3.96 -2.08
C VAL A 72 -3.59 2.88 -3.08
N VAL A 73 -4.42 2.65 -4.10
CA VAL A 73 -4.24 1.60 -5.12
C VAL A 73 -3.99 2.20 -6.52
N ALA A 74 -3.74 1.34 -7.52
CA ALA A 74 -3.32 1.72 -8.86
C ALA A 74 -4.24 2.71 -9.60
N SER A 75 -5.54 2.69 -9.32
CA SER A 75 -6.50 3.63 -9.91
C SER A 75 -6.34 5.07 -9.41
N GLY A 76 -5.56 5.26 -8.35
CA GLY A 76 -5.47 6.53 -7.63
C GLY A 76 -6.48 6.66 -6.50
N GLU A 77 -7.36 5.69 -6.27
CA GLU A 77 -8.32 5.72 -5.18
C GLU A 77 -7.73 5.17 -3.88
N ALA A 78 -8.32 5.56 -2.75
CA ALA A 78 -7.91 5.11 -1.43
C ALA A 78 -9.04 4.37 -0.69
N TYR A 79 -8.67 3.41 0.14
CA TYR A 79 -9.58 2.56 0.90
C TYR A 79 -9.15 2.47 2.37
N SER A 80 -10.11 2.53 3.30
CA SER A 80 -9.82 2.49 4.74
C SER A 80 -9.26 1.14 5.17
N THR A 81 -8.32 1.15 6.10
CA THR A 81 -7.82 -0.06 6.76
C THR A 81 -8.72 -0.45 7.93
N ARG A 82 -8.40 -1.56 8.61
CA ARG A 82 -9.05 -1.97 9.87
C ARG A 82 -8.88 -0.95 11.00
N LEU A 83 -7.82 -0.13 10.98
CA LEU A 83 -7.57 0.89 12.02
C LEU A 83 -8.46 2.13 11.89
N TRP A 84 -9.17 2.27 10.77
CA TRP A 84 -10.08 3.37 10.58
C TRP A 84 -11.53 2.89 10.45
N VAL A 85 -12.41 3.76 9.97
CA VAL A 85 -13.84 3.48 9.88
C VAL A 85 -14.14 2.51 8.75
N ASN A 86 -14.88 1.44 9.06
CA ASN A 86 -15.39 0.44 8.11
C ASN A 86 -14.34 -0.02 7.09
N GLY A 87 -13.37 -0.82 7.52
CA GLY A 87 -12.27 -1.31 6.68
C GLY A 87 -12.73 -1.79 5.29
N GLY A 88 -12.01 -1.35 4.26
CA GLY A 88 -12.27 -1.60 2.85
C GLY A 88 -13.22 -0.58 2.20
N SER A 89 -13.67 0.44 2.93
CA SER A 89 -14.52 1.50 2.38
C SER A 89 -13.70 2.53 1.62
N LYS A 90 -14.22 3.02 0.50
CA LYS A 90 -13.57 4.08 -0.29
C LYS A 90 -13.48 5.39 0.51
N VAL A 91 -12.34 6.08 0.42
CA VAL A 91 -12.07 7.35 1.11
C VAL A 91 -11.46 8.37 0.14
N SER A 92 -11.87 9.63 0.24
CA SER A 92 -11.46 10.70 -0.69
C SER A 92 -10.32 11.56 -0.14
N ASN A 93 -9.62 12.27 -1.03
CA ASN A 93 -8.52 13.21 -0.75
C ASN A 93 -7.18 12.56 -0.34
N PHE A 94 -7.00 11.26 -0.63
CA PHE A 94 -5.78 10.50 -0.36
C PHE A 94 -5.20 9.92 -1.65
N GLU A 95 -5.48 10.55 -2.80
CA GLU A 95 -5.23 9.95 -4.12
C GLU A 95 -3.75 9.61 -4.39
N LEU A 96 -3.47 8.77 -5.38
CA LEU A 96 -2.10 8.44 -5.78
C LEU A 96 -1.48 9.58 -6.58
N GLU A 97 -0.30 10.04 -6.18
CA GLU A 97 0.54 10.89 -6.99
C GLU A 97 1.68 10.08 -7.59
N SER A 98 2.09 10.44 -8.80
CA SER A 98 3.25 9.86 -9.47
C SER A 98 4.14 10.93 -10.06
N GLU A 99 5.46 10.72 -9.99
CA GLU A 99 6.46 11.54 -10.68
C GLU A 99 7.39 10.67 -11.53
N GLY A 100 8.05 11.29 -12.50
CA GLY A 100 8.97 10.64 -13.43
C GLY A 100 8.62 10.94 -14.89
N GLU A 101 9.63 11.26 -15.69
CA GLU A 101 9.49 11.49 -17.12
C GLU A 101 9.35 10.16 -17.89
N GLU A 102 8.84 10.24 -19.12
CA GLU A 102 8.77 9.09 -20.02
C GLU A 102 10.18 8.51 -20.24
N GLY A 103 10.34 7.21 -19.98
CA GLY A 103 11.65 6.53 -20.02
C GLY A 103 12.44 6.55 -18.71
N SER A 104 11.95 7.22 -17.65
CA SER A 104 12.52 7.17 -16.30
C SER A 104 11.72 6.26 -15.36
N LEU A 105 12.37 5.84 -14.27
CA LEU A 105 11.72 5.08 -13.20
C LEU A 105 10.63 5.94 -12.55
N LYS A 106 9.37 5.52 -12.68
CA LYS A 106 8.24 6.18 -12.03
C LYS A 106 8.31 5.98 -10.51
N LYS A 107 7.94 7.02 -9.78
CA LYS A 107 7.84 7.00 -8.33
C LYS A 107 6.44 7.40 -7.89
N TYR A 108 6.06 6.97 -6.71
CA TYR A 108 4.70 7.06 -6.20
C TYR A 108 4.68 7.51 -4.76
N ARG A 109 3.60 8.19 -4.38
CA ARG A 109 3.24 8.48 -2.99
C ARG A 109 1.74 8.71 -2.87
N PRO A 110 1.17 8.63 -1.66
CA PRO A 110 -0.14 9.23 -1.41
C PRO A 110 -0.05 10.75 -1.55
N ARG A 111 -1.13 11.38 -2.02
CA ARG A 111 -1.27 12.85 -2.08
C ARG A 111 -1.22 13.50 -0.70
N ARG A 112 -1.75 12.78 0.30
CA ARG A 112 -1.94 13.29 1.66
C ARG A 112 -1.58 12.24 2.69
N CYS A 113 -0.56 12.49 3.50
CA CYS A 113 -0.30 11.76 4.73
C CYS A 113 -0.45 12.71 5.92
N LEU A 114 -1.43 12.46 6.78
CA LEU A 114 -1.61 13.22 8.01
C LEU A 114 -0.91 12.50 9.16
N LYS A 115 -0.25 13.26 10.04
CA LYS A 115 0.33 12.69 11.28
C LYS A 115 -0.69 11.92 12.13
N THR A 116 -1.94 12.38 12.11
CA THR A 116 -3.04 11.75 12.83
C THR A 116 -3.83 10.76 11.97
N ARG A 117 -3.56 10.60 10.68
CA ARG A 117 -4.22 9.63 9.78
C ARG A 117 -3.27 9.31 8.64
N PRO A 118 -2.26 8.45 8.88
CA PRO A 118 -1.28 8.14 7.87
C PRO A 118 -1.96 7.43 6.69
N SER A 119 -1.41 7.63 5.50
CA SER A 119 -1.83 6.91 4.29
C SER A 119 -0.60 6.29 3.66
N ARG A 120 -0.77 5.17 2.96
CA ARG A 120 0.32 4.44 2.31
C ARG A 120 -0.14 3.93 0.95
N VAL A 121 0.78 3.59 0.06
CA VAL A 121 0.46 2.99 -1.24
C VAL A 121 0.51 1.47 -1.12
N LEU A 122 -0.51 0.76 -1.60
CA LEU A 122 -0.52 -0.71 -1.67
C LEU A 122 0.14 -1.17 -2.96
N ILE A 123 1.10 -2.08 -2.83
CA ILE A 123 1.81 -2.74 -3.92
C ILE A 123 1.63 -4.25 -3.81
N ARG A 124 1.85 -4.96 -4.92
CA ARG A 124 1.86 -6.42 -4.95
C ARG A 124 2.97 -6.99 -5.83
N ALA A 125 3.36 -8.22 -5.57
CA ALA A 125 4.25 -9.01 -6.40
C ALA A 125 3.74 -10.47 -6.49
N PRO A 126 3.96 -11.18 -7.60
CA PRO A 126 3.56 -12.59 -7.72
C PRO A 126 4.30 -13.49 -6.70
N CYS A 127 3.60 -14.46 -6.13
CA CYS A 127 4.22 -15.57 -5.40
C CYS A 127 4.86 -16.51 -6.44
N THR A 128 6.17 -16.40 -6.66
CA THR A 128 6.92 -17.30 -7.55
C THR A 128 7.90 -18.16 -6.78
#